data_AF-A0A497XR27-F1
#
_entry.id   AF-A0A497XR27-F1
#
_cell.length_a   1.000
_cell.length_b   1.000
_cell.length_c   1.000
_cell.angle_alpha   90.00
_cell.angle_beta   90.00
_cell.angle_gamma   90.00
#
_symmetry.space_group_name_H-M   'P 1'
#
loop_
_entity.id
_entity.type
_entity.pdbx_description
1 polymer ?
#
loop_
_entity_poly.entity_id
_entity_poly.type
_entity_poly.pdbx_seq_one_letter_code
_entity_poly.pdbx_strand_id
1 'polypeptide(L)'
;MENTVTFLLNPLKNNRVWAVMTYDGELMYDIMSVKRAEFCIAENEQYWLNPFGGSFQWETKVSKPYEAEFVLFKREAQQYMCVFDLDIADLQYVDYAPTSGELVFDEAELSRKLGHAQLEEFKRFMGELWEYVKESS
;
A
#
# COMPACT_ATOMS: atom_id res chain seq x y z
N MET A 1 5.14 22.19 5.68
CA MET A 1 5.99 21.00 5.52
C MET A 1 6.25 20.87 4.05
N GLU A 2 7.52 20.74 3.68
CA GLU A 2 7.97 20.73 2.28
C GLU A 2 7.32 19.57 1.52
N ASN A 3 7.06 19.80 0.23
CA ASN A 3 6.51 18.83 -0.71
C ASN A 3 7.53 17.71 -0.96
N THR A 4 7.74 16.86 0.04
CA THR A 4 8.71 15.76 0.00
C THR A 4 7.97 14.43 -0.19
N VAL A 5 8.49 13.59 -1.07
CA VAL A 5 8.06 12.19 -1.23
C VAL A 5 9.18 11.25 -0.81
N THR A 6 8.82 10.08 -0.29
CA THR A 6 9.78 9.05 0.10
C THR A 6 9.72 7.89 -0.88
N PHE A 7 10.81 7.62 -1.58
CA PHE A 7 10.96 6.41 -2.38
C PHE A 7 11.23 5.23 -1.45
N LEU A 8 10.34 4.24 -1.49
CA LEU A 8 10.46 3.04 -0.68
C LEU A 8 11.28 1.99 -1.44
N LEU A 9 12.42 1.62 -0.86
CA LEU A 9 13.33 0.63 -1.41
C LEU A 9 13.05 -0.73 -0.79
N ASN A 10 12.78 -1.75 -1.63
CA ASN A 10 12.50 -3.10 -1.17
C ASN A 10 13.82 -3.85 -0.91
N PRO A 11 14.15 -4.19 0.35
CA PRO A 11 15.39 -4.91 0.65
C PRO A 11 15.43 -6.31 0.03
N LEU A 12 14.28 -6.96 -0.17
CA LEU A 12 14.18 -8.29 -0.78
C LEU A 12 14.39 -8.27 -2.31
N LYS A 13 14.34 -7.07 -2.92
CA LYS A 13 14.54 -6.89 -4.36
C LYS A 13 15.78 -6.05 -4.65
N ASN A 14 16.87 -6.31 -3.91
CA ASN A 14 18.15 -5.59 -4.05
C ASN A 14 17.98 -4.06 -3.94
N ASN A 15 17.17 -3.60 -2.98
CA ASN A 15 16.87 -2.18 -2.76
C ASN A 15 16.29 -1.45 -3.98
N ARG A 16 15.54 -2.15 -4.85
CA ARG A 16 14.77 -1.50 -5.92
C ARG A 16 13.59 -0.71 -5.37
N VAL A 17 13.27 0.38 -6.03
CA VAL A 17 12.05 1.14 -5.72
C VAL A 17 10.84 0.27 -6.03
N TRP A 18 9.87 0.24 -5.13
CA TRP A 18 8.65 -0.54 -5.33
C TRP A 18 7.38 0.27 -5.02
N ALA A 19 7.50 1.36 -4.27
CA ALA A 19 6.44 2.32 -4.03
C ALA A 19 7.03 3.71 -3.73
N VAL A 20 6.20 4.73 -3.85
CA VAL A 20 6.48 6.11 -3.47
C VAL A 20 5.45 6.51 -2.41
N MET A 21 5.93 6.99 -1.26
CA MET A 21 5.08 7.50 -0.19
C MET A 21 4.99 9.03 -0.30
N THR A 22 3.79 9.57 -0.38
CA THR A 22 3.55 11.01 -0.42
C THR A 22 3.70 11.64 0.97
N TYR A 23 3.76 12.97 1.04
CA TYR A 23 3.91 13.70 2.29
C TYR A 23 2.72 13.54 3.25
N ASP A 24 1.53 13.20 2.73
CA ASP A 24 0.32 12.90 3.49
C ASP A 24 0.16 11.41 3.80
N GLY A 25 1.13 10.57 3.42
CA GLY A 25 1.19 9.15 3.76
C GLY A 25 0.52 8.21 2.76
N GLU A 26 0.03 8.72 1.63
CA GLU A 26 -0.48 7.88 0.55
C GLU A 26 0.66 7.08 -0.13
N LEU A 27 0.42 5.80 -0.40
CA LEU A 27 1.37 4.92 -1.07
C LEU A 27 1.01 4.77 -2.56
N MET A 28 1.83 5.35 -3.42
CA MET A 28 1.76 5.21 -4.88
C MET A 28 2.65 4.06 -5.34
N TYR A 29 2.06 2.95 -5.77
CA TYR A 29 2.76 1.76 -6.26
C TYR A 29 2.48 1.47 -7.74
N ASP A 30 1.86 2.41 -8.45
CA ASP A 30 1.60 2.26 -9.88
C ASP A 30 2.92 2.28 -10.67
N ILE A 31 2.89 1.64 -11.85
CA ILE A 31 4.07 1.44 -12.69
C ILE A 31 4.73 2.75 -13.12
N MET A 32 3.95 3.83 -13.31
CA MET A 32 4.48 5.11 -13.77
C MET A 32 5.23 5.80 -12.64
N SER A 33 4.67 5.79 -11.42
CA SER A 33 5.32 6.36 -10.24
C SER A 33 6.63 5.65 -9.92
N VAL A 34 6.63 4.31 -9.91
CA VAL A 34 7.83 3.51 -9.64
C VAL A 34 8.91 3.76 -10.68
N LYS A 35 8.59 3.69 -11.98
CA LYS A 35 9.58 3.93 -13.05
C LYS A 35 10.18 5.34 -13.00
N ARG A 36 9.37 6.35 -12.70
CA ARG A 36 9.87 7.72 -12.54
C ARG A 36 10.81 7.85 -11.35
N ALA A 37 10.47 7.22 -10.23
CA ALA A 37 11.33 7.21 -9.05
C ALA A 37 12.67 6.51 -9.33
N GLU A 38 12.65 5.36 -10.02
CA GLU A 38 13.86 4.66 -10.48
C GLU A 38 14.73 5.54 -11.39
N PHE A 39 14.10 6.26 -12.34
CA PHE A 39 14.80 7.21 -13.21
C PHE A 39 15.43 8.37 -12.41
N CYS A 40 14.70 8.97 -11.47
CA CYS A 40 15.21 10.05 -10.63
C CYS A 40 16.45 9.63 -9.82
N ILE A 41 16.46 8.41 -9.28
CA ILE A 41 17.63 7.85 -8.60
C ILE A 41 18.79 7.66 -9.58
N ALA A 42 18.52 7.08 -10.76
CA ALA A 42 19.55 6.77 -11.75
C ALA A 42 20.25 8.03 -12.32
N GLU A 43 19.48 9.09 -12.58
CA GLU A 43 19.99 10.35 -13.13
C GLU A 43 20.41 11.36 -12.06
N ASN A 44 20.29 10.99 -10.77
CA ASN A 44 20.59 11.87 -9.63
C ASN A 44 19.83 13.20 -9.69
N GLU A 45 18.56 13.13 -10.07
CA GLU A 45 17.66 14.29 -10.16
C GLU A 45 17.34 14.81 -8.76
N GLN A 46 17.24 16.14 -8.59
CA GLN A 46 16.91 16.74 -7.29
C GLN A 46 15.42 16.69 -6.94
N TYR A 47 14.58 16.48 -7.95
CA TYR A 47 13.14 16.50 -7.81
C TYR A 47 12.49 15.35 -8.56
N TRP A 48 11.39 14.87 -8.00
CA TRP A 48 10.51 13.90 -8.62
C TRP A 48 9.25 14.58 -9.14
N LEU A 49 8.93 14.34 -10.41
CA LEU A 49 7.72 14.84 -11.04
C LEU A 49 6.59 13.83 -10.88
N ASN A 50 5.55 14.19 -10.15
CA ASN A 50 4.37 13.33 -9.97
C ASN A 50 3.70 13.09 -11.34
N PRO A 51 3.32 11.84 -11.68
CA PRO A 51 2.52 11.54 -12.87
C PRO A 51 1.25 12.38 -13.02
N PHE A 52 0.64 12.80 -11.91
CA PHE A 52 -0.59 13.58 -11.85
C PHE A 52 -0.36 15.11 -11.78
N GLY A 53 0.90 15.55 -11.78
CA GLY A 53 1.31 16.96 -11.73
C GLY A 53 1.97 17.36 -10.41
N GLY A 54 2.89 18.32 -10.47
CA GLY A 54 3.67 18.81 -9.33
C GLY A 54 5.09 18.26 -9.28
N SER A 55 5.98 19.05 -8.66
CA SER A 55 7.40 18.73 -8.45
C SER A 55 7.67 18.63 -6.96
N PHE A 56 8.28 17.54 -6.55
CA PHE A 56 8.50 17.19 -5.15
C PHE A 56 9.99 16.95 -4.91
N GLN A 57 10.51 17.33 -3.75
CA GLN A 57 11.80 16.82 -3.30
C GLN A 57 11.62 15.34 -2.95
N TRP A 58 12.67 14.54 -3.09
CA TRP A 58 12.60 13.12 -2.73
C TRP A 58 13.70 12.71 -1.79
N GLU A 59 13.38 11.72 -0.97
CA GLU A 59 14.31 10.97 -0.12
C GLU A 59 14.08 9.47 -0.30
N THR A 60 15.01 8.64 0.19
CA THR A 60 14.87 7.18 0.16
C THR A 60 14.77 6.59 1.55
N LYS A 61 13.88 5.61 1.72
CA LYS A 61 13.77 4.79 2.92
C LYS A 61 13.72 3.32 2.55
N VAL A 62 14.47 2.48 3.25
CA VAL A 62 14.34 1.02 3.12
C VAL A 62 13.00 0.60 3.74
N SER A 63 12.13 -0.02 2.95
CA SER A 63 10.84 -0.50 3.44
C SER A 63 11.02 -1.71 4.33
N LYS A 64 10.16 -1.84 5.34
CA LYS A 64 10.06 -3.08 6.10
C LYS A 64 9.47 -4.19 5.21
N PRO A 65 9.79 -5.48 5.44
CA PRO A 65 9.21 -6.59 4.68
C PRO A 65 7.67 -6.54 4.62
N TYR A 66 7.01 -6.36 5.76
CA TYR A 66 5.55 -6.25 5.85
C TYR A 66 4.97 -5.02 5.13
N GLU A 67 5.72 -3.91 4.99
CA GLU A 67 5.27 -2.75 4.22
C GLU A 67 5.11 -3.15 2.73
N ALA A 68 6.05 -3.94 2.20
CA ALA A 68 6.03 -4.44 0.82
C ALA A 68 4.92 -5.46 0.57
N GLU A 69 4.79 -6.42 1.48
CA GLU A 69 3.73 -7.43 1.43
C GLU A 69 2.35 -6.78 1.54
N PHE A 70 2.17 -5.78 2.41
CA PHE A 70 0.86 -5.17 2.64
C PHE A 70 0.30 -4.47 1.41
N VAL A 71 1.15 -3.81 0.61
CA VAL A 71 0.69 -3.21 -0.64
C VAL A 71 0.36 -4.27 -1.69
N LEU A 72 1.12 -5.36 -1.74
CA LEU A 72 0.75 -6.50 -2.57
C LEU A 72 -0.63 -7.04 -2.15
N PHE A 73 -0.85 -7.21 -0.84
CA PHE A 73 -2.15 -7.59 -0.28
C PHE A 73 -3.27 -6.64 -0.72
N LYS A 74 -3.09 -5.32 -0.58
CA LYS A 74 -4.09 -4.34 -1.01
C LYS A 74 -4.44 -4.48 -2.48
N ARG A 75 -3.45 -4.72 -3.34
CA ARG A 75 -3.67 -4.92 -4.78
C ARG A 75 -4.46 -6.21 -5.07
N GLU A 76 -4.14 -7.31 -4.40
CA GLU A 76 -4.88 -8.56 -4.59
C GLU A 76 -6.31 -8.44 -4.01
N ALA A 77 -6.47 -7.81 -2.85
CA ALA A 77 -7.74 -7.61 -2.17
C ALA A 77 -8.76 -6.82 -3.01
N GLN A 78 -8.31 -5.87 -3.85
CA GLN A 78 -9.17 -5.09 -4.76
C GLN A 78 -10.07 -5.97 -5.63
N GLN A 79 -9.57 -7.14 -6.05
CA GLN A 79 -10.28 -8.05 -6.95
C GLN A 79 -11.48 -8.72 -6.27
N TYR A 80 -11.52 -8.73 -4.94
CA TYR A 80 -12.52 -9.43 -4.14
C TYR A 80 -13.55 -8.51 -3.48
N MET A 81 -13.37 -7.18 -3.54
CA MET A 81 -14.27 -6.23 -2.88
C MET A 81 -15.72 -6.37 -3.35
N CYS A 82 -15.93 -6.64 -4.64
CA CYS A 82 -17.26 -6.85 -5.20
C CYS A 82 -17.98 -8.10 -4.65
N VAL A 83 -17.26 -9.11 -4.16
CA VAL A 83 -17.86 -10.30 -3.53
C VAL A 83 -18.58 -9.92 -2.23
N PHE A 84 -18.10 -8.88 -1.57
CA PHE A 84 -18.65 -8.38 -0.31
C PHE A 84 -19.56 -7.15 -0.49
N ASP A 85 -19.92 -6.80 -1.74
CA ASP A 85 -20.71 -5.60 -2.05
C ASP A 85 -20.04 -4.30 -1.56
N LEU A 86 -18.70 -4.28 -1.59
CA LEU A 86 -17.87 -3.14 -1.21
C LEU A 86 -17.17 -2.51 -2.42
N ASP A 87 -16.90 -1.21 -2.33
CA ASP A 87 -16.09 -0.49 -3.30
C ASP A 87 -14.60 -0.71 -3.04
N ILE A 88 -13.74 -0.52 -4.05
CA ILE A 88 -12.28 -0.52 -3.87
C ILE A 88 -11.85 0.49 -2.80
N ALA A 89 -12.54 1.64 -2.73
CA ALA A 89 -12.27 2.68 -1.73
C ALA A 89 -12.49 2.18 -0.29
N ASP A 90 -13.32 1.16 -0.07
CA ASP A 90 -13.58 0.61 1.27
C ASP A 90 -12.41 -0.18 1.83
N LEU A 91 -11.42 -0.54 1.00
CA LEU A 91 -10.17 -1.08 1.50
C LEU A 91 -9.45 -0.11 2.44
N GLN A 92 -9.74 1.20 2.40
CA GLN A 92 -9.16 2.16 3.35
C GLN A 92 -9.44 1.78 4.82
N TYR A 93 -10.48 1.00 5.08
CA TYR A 93 -10.87 0.52 6.41
C TYR A 93 -10.13 -0.75 6.85
N VAL A 94 -9.19 -1.24 6.04
CA VAL A 94 -8.30 -2.36 6.38
C VAL A 94 -6.87 -1.81 6.44
N ASP A 95 -6.20 -1.94 7.56
CA ASP A 95 -4.80 -1.58 7.71
C ASP A 95 -3.99 -2.79 8.21
N TYR A 96 -2.68 -2.64 8.39
CA TYR A 96 -1.87 -3.60 9.11
C TYR A 96 -1.22 -2.94 10.32
N ALA A 97 -1.16 -3.67 11.43
CA ALA A 97 -0.46 -3.24 12.62
C ALA A 97 1.05 -3.50 12.45
N PRO A 98 1.91 -2.47 12.40
CA PRO A 98 3.34 -2.68 12.15
C PRO A 98 4.08 -3.38 13.30
N THR A 99 3.46 -3.47 14.47
CA THR A 99 4.01 -4.09 15.68
C THR A 99 3.64 -5.56 15.82
N SER A 100 2.42 -5.96 15.44
CA SER A 100 1.97 -7.35 15.49
C SER A 100 2.07 -8.07 14.13
N GLY A 101 2.10 -7.32 13.02
CA GLY A 101 2.07 -7.89 11.66
C GLY A 101 0.68 -8.42 11.26
N GLU A 102 -0.36 -8.09 12.03
CA GLU A 102 -1.73 -8.52 11.80
C GLU A 102 -2.51 -7.44 11.04
N LEU A 103 -3.56 -7.85 10.32
CA LEU A 103 -4.52 -6.90 9.77
C LEU A 103 -5.37 -6.27 10.88
N VAL A 104 -5.64 -4.99 10.72
CA VAL A 104 -6.54 -4.19 11.57
C VAL A 104 -7.71 -3.75 10.72
N PHE A 105 -8.91 -3.80 11.29
CA PHE A 105 -10.15 -3.47 10.59
C PHE A 105 -10.87 -2.34 11.33
N ASP A 106 -11.29 -1.31 10.60
CA ASP A 106 -12.27 -0.34 11.11
C ASP A 106 -13.66 -0.97 11.06
N GLU A 107 -13.98 -1.75 12.09
CA GLU A 107 -15.26 -2.45 12.20
C GLU A 107 -16.45 -1.49 12.27
N ALA A 108 -16.26 -0.26 12.76
CA ALA A 108 -17.34 0.70 12.88
C ALA A 108 -17.79 1.21 11.52
N GLU A 109 -16.87 1.46 10.59
CA GLU A 109 -17.21 1.84 9.22
C GLU A 109 -17.66 0.64 8.38
N LEU A 110 -16.97 -0.51 8.50
CA LEU A 110 -17.33 -1.72 7.75
C LEU A 110 -18.72 -2.24 8.14
N SER A 111 -19.11 -2.18 9.41
CA SER A 111 -20.44 -2.63 9.88
C SER A 111 -21.60 -1.74 9.43
N ARG A 112 -21.35 -0.52 8.95
CA ARG A 112 -22.38 0.31 8.31
C ARG A 112 -22.76 -0.20 6.93
N LYS A 113 -21.86 -0.95 6.29
CA LYS A 113 -22.03 -1.49 4.93
C LYS A 113 -22.34 -2.99 4.94
N LEU A 114 -21.68 -3.72 5.83
CA LEU A 114 -21.80 -5.17 5.97
C LEU A 114 -22.67 -5.53 7.17
N GLY A 115 -23.58 -6.50 6.99
CA GLY A 115 -24.22 -7.16 8.11
C GLY A 115 -23.21 -7.95 8.96
N HIS A 116 -23.52 -8.22 10.22
CA HIS A 116 -22.58 -8.88 11.15
C HIS A 116 -21.96 -10.17 10.62
N ALA A 117 -22.75 -11.06 10.00
CA ALA A 117 -22.24 -12.30 9.42
C ALA A 117 -21.26 -12.06 8.26
N GLN A 118 -21.57 -11.08 7.41
CA GLN A 118 -20.77 -10.73 6.24
C GLN A 118 -19.47 -10.01 6.64
N LEU A 119 -19.49 -9.22 7.72
CA LEU A 119 -18.29 -8.61 8.30
C LEU A 119 -17.31 -9.66 8.81
N GLU A 120 -17.79 -10.67 9.53
CA GLU A 120 -16.95 -11.76 10.03
C GLU A 120 -16.40 -12.65 8.91
N GLU A 121 -17.17 -12.85 7.84
CA GLU A 121 -16.68 -13.52 6.64
C GLU A 121 -15.61 -12.68 5.92
N PHE A 122 -15.83 -11.38 5.75
CA PHE A 122 -14.87 -10.45 5.15
C PHE A 122 -13.54 -10.43 5.90
N LYS A 123 -13.57 -10.27 7.23
CA LYS A 123 -12.36 -10.25 8.08
C LYS A 123 -11.56 -11.54 7.94
N ARG A 124 -12.25 -12.69 7.95
CA ARG A 124 -11.62 -14.00 7.78
C ARG A 124 -10.96 -14.14 6.41
N PHE A 125 -11.70 -13.81 5.35
CA PHE A 125 -11.18 -13.86 3.98
C PHE A 125 -9.94 -12.97 3.81
N MET A 126 -9.99 -11.74 4.31
CA MET A 126 -8.85 -10.82 4.25
C MET A 126 -7.66 -11.32 5.07
N GLY A 127 -7.90 -11.93 6.23
CA GLY A 127 -6.86 -12.58 7.02
C GLY A 127 -6.19 -13.73 6.27
N GLU A 128 -6.98 -14.62 5.66
CA GLU A 128 -6.46 -15.73 4.84
C GLU A 128 -5.65 -15.23 3.63
N LEU A 129 -6.14 -14.20 2.95
CA LEU A 129 -5.43 -13.56 1.84
C LEU A 129 -4.11 -12.94 2.31
N TRP A 130 -4.09 -12.33 3.50
CA TRP A 130 -2.88 -11.75 4.08
C TRP A 130 -1.83 -12.81 4.39
N GLU A 131 -2.21 -13.91 5.03
CA GLU A 131 -1.30 -15.03 5.28
C GLU A 131 -0.75 -15.60 3.97
N TYR A 132 -1.61 -15.78 2.96
CA TYR A 132 -1.17 -16.25 1.65
C TYR A 132 -0.13 -15.32 0.98
N VAL A 133 -0.35 -14.00 1.05
CA VAL A 133 0.59 -13.01 0.48
C VAL A 133 1.93 -13.03 1.20
N LYS A 134 1.91 -13.16 2.54
CA LYS A 134 3.14 -13.29 3.34
C LYS A 134 3.91 -14.56 3.03
N GLU A 135 3.23 -15.70 2.87
CA GLU A 135 3.87 -16.98 2.54
C GLU A 135 4.46 -17.03 1.12
N SER A 136 3.90 -16.23 0.21
CA SER A 136 4.28 -16.22 -1.22
C SER A 136 5.34 -15.17 -1.58
N SER A 137 5.76 -14.32 -0.63
CA SER A 137 6.69 -13.19 -0.84
C SER A 137 8.09 -13.49 -0.32
#